data_AF-A0A8X8BB48-F1
#
_entry.id   AF-A0A8X8BB48-F1
#
_cell.length_a   1.000
_cell.length_b   1.000
_cell.length_c   1.000
_cell.angle_alpha   90.00
_cell.angle_beta   90.00
_cell.angle_gamma   90.00
#
_symmetry.space_group_name_H-M   'P 1'
#
loop_
_entity.id
_entity.type
_entity.pdbx_description
1 polymer ?
#
loop_
_entity_poly.entity_id
_entity_poly.type
_entity_poly.pdbx_seq_one_letter_code
_entity_poly.pdbx_strand_id
1 'polypeptide(L)'
;MSEEHRLQEPRLCANDCGFFGNTATQNLCSKCFRDLKHEEENSSTAKNVLEKTLAAVSTGCVASSSVSPPPVPADLTSDLKEGSTANPEKRAATEPEEDQTPPQDPKRCLTCRRRVGITGFRCRCGYVFCGTHRYAEQHECTFDFKRVGKEKIAKANPIVKAEKLEKI
;
A
#
# COMPACT_ATOMS: atom_id res chain seq x y z
N MET A 1 32.84 26.66 -6.09
CA MET A 1 33.00 26.22 -4.69
C MET A 1 32.75 24.73 -4.70
N SER A 2 33.77 23.94 -4.41
CA SER A 2 33.72 22.47 -4.52
C SER A 2 33.81 21.90 -3.12
N GLU A 3 32.67 21.79 -2.45
CA GLU A 3 32.63 21.37 -1.05
C GLU A 3 32.83 19.86 -0.96
N GLU A 4 33.81 19.46 -0.15
CA GLU A 4 34.14 18.05 0.05
C GLU A 4 33.01 17.34 0.80
N HIS A 5 32.17 16.62 0.06
CA HIS A 5 31.40 15.50 0.60
C HIS A 5 32.35 14.36 0.98
N ARG A 6 33.13 14.62 2.03
CA ARG A 6 33.93 13.68 2.81
C ARG A 6 33.11 12.42 3.03
N LEU A 7 33.73 11.26 2.80
CA LEU A 7 33.09 9.95 2.89
C LEU A 7 32.53 9.70 4.31
N GLN A 8 31.29 10.11 4.52
CA GLN A 8 30.54 9.88 5.75
C GLN A 8 30.15 8.40 5.75
N GLU A 9 30.93 7.58 6.46
CA GLU A 9 30.66 6.14 6.58
C GLU A 9 29.20 5.89 6.97
N PRO A 10 28.49 4.91 6.37
CA PRO A 10 27.11 4.58 6.73
C PRO A 10 26.97 4.14 8.19
N ARG A 11 26.74 5.09 9.09
CA ARG A 11 26.53 4.83 10.52
C ARG A 11 25.16 4.21 10.75
N LEU A 12 25.10 3.19 11.62
CA LEU A 12 23.85 2.58 12.06
C LEU A 12 23.09 3.53 13.00
N CYS A 13 21.80 3.27 13.15
CA CYS A 13 20.90 3.97 14.06
C CYS A 13 21.43 3.91 15.49
N ALA A 14 21.45 5.04 16.20
CA ALA A 14 21.88 5.12 17.60
C ALA A 14 21.05 4.27 18.59
N ASN A 15 19.88 3.76 18.15
CA ASN A 15 19.04 2.83 18.91
C ASN A 15 19.26 1.36 18.46
N ASP A 16 20.40 1.05 17.83
CA ASP A 16 20.86 -0.26 17.35
C ASP A 16 19.86 -1.09 16.51
N CYS A 17 18.85 -0.44 15.92
CA CYS A 17 17.73 -1.09 15.25
C CYS A 17 18.04 -1.70 13.87
N GLY A 18 19.31 -1.93 13.53
CA GLY A 18 19.75 -2.55 12.27
C GLY A 18 19.52 -1.73 10.98
N PHE A 19 19.18 -0.44 11.08
CA PHE A 19 18.98 0.47 9.94
C PHE A 19 19.93 1.67 10.04
N PHE A 20 20.26 2.33 8.93
CA PHE A 20 21.19 3.46 8.91
C PHE A 20 20.60 4.75 9.52
N GLY A 21 21.41 5.46 10.30
CA GLY A 21 21.08 6.77 10.86
C GLY A 21 21.50 7.90 9.93
N ASN A 22 20.82 9.05 10.02
CA ASN A 22 21.25 10.29 9.37
C ASN A 22 21.76 11.28 10.43
N THR A 23 22.88 11.96 10.17
CA THR A 23 23.48 12.96 11.08
C THR A 23 22.50 14.09 11.39
N ALA A 24 21.71 14.52 10.40
CA ALA A 24 20.66 15.54 10.56
C ALA A 24 19.52 15.12 11.51
N THR A 25 19.34 13.82 11.76
CA THR A 25 18.36 13.26 12.70
C THR A 25 19.04 12.57 13.88
N GLN A 26 20.14 13.16 14.39
CA GLN A 26 20.91 12.67 15.55
C GLN A 26 21.46 11.23 15.40
N ASN A 27 21.70 10.79 14.16
CA ASN A 27 22.02 9.41 13.80
C ASN A 27 20.90 8.39 14.13
N LEU A 28 19.64 8.80 14.23
CA LEU A 28 18.51 7.88 14.26
C LEU A 28 17.98 7.59 12.85
N CYS A 29 17.38 6.41 12.69
CA CYS A 29 16.63 6.05 11.49
C CYS A 29 15.27 6.77 11.43
N SER A 30 14.64 6.76 10.25
CA SER A 30 13.34 7.38 10.01
C SER A 30 12.16 6.83 10.83
N LYS A 31 12.31 5.64 11.44
CA LYS A 31 11.35 5.09 12.42
C LYS A 31 11.63 5.65 13.81
N CYS A 32 12.80 5.35 14.39
CA CYS A 32 13.14 5.75 15.75
C CYS A 32 13.12 7.28 15.96
N PHE A 33 13.40 8.08 14.93
CA PHE A 33 13.27 9.53 15.01
C PHE A 33 11.80 10.01 15.11
N ARG A 34 10.85 9.29 14.50
CA ARG A 34 9.41 9.53 14.70
C ARG A 34 8.96 9.05 16.07
N ASP A 35 9.45 7.89 16.50
CA ASP A 35 9.17 7.34 17.82
C ASP A 35 9.60 8.35 18.91
N LEU A 36 10.85 8.86 18.86
CA LEU A 36 11.31 9.92 19.77
C LEU A 36 10.49 11.21 19.70
N LYS A 37 10.07 11.66 18.50
CA LYS A 37 9.24 12.87 18.39
C LYS A 37 7.85 12.69 19.00
N HIS A 38 7.29 11.48 18.92
CA HIS A 38 6.03 11.16 19.59
C HIS A 38 6.21 11.04 21.12
N GLU A 39 7.36 10.58 21.60
CA GLU A 39 7.71 10.61 23.03
C GLU A 39 7.98 12.03 23.55
N GLU A 40 8.55 12.92 22.76
CA GLU A 40 8.77 14.34 23.09
C GLU A 40 7.43 15.09 23.27
N GLU A 41 6.47 14.86 22.37
CA GLU A 41 5.12 15.42 22.42
C GLU A 41 4.28 14.82 23.57
N ASN A 42 4.34 13.49 23.78
CA ASN A 42 3.69 12.84 24.91
C ASN A 42 4.31 13.27 26.26
N SER A 43 5.64 13.41 26.34
CA SER A 43 6.35 13.80 27.57
C SER A 43 6.08 15.26 27.93
N SER A 44 6.06 16.17 26.95
CA SER A 44 5.69 17.57 27.18
C SER A 44 4.21 17.69 27.58
N THR A 45 3.30 16.96 26.94
CA THR A 45 1.88 16.90 27.33
C THR A 45 1.69 16.36 28.75
N ALA A 46 2.35 15.25 29.10
CA ALA A 46 2.28 14.66 30.44
C ALA A 46 2.86 15.58 31.53
N LYS A 47 3.98 16.28 31.25
CA LYS A 47 4.54 17.31 32.14
C LYS A 47 3.57 18.47 32.33
N ASN A 48 2.91 18.93 31.26
CA ASN A 48 1.93 20.01 31.32
C ASN A 48 0.69 19.62 32.15
N VAL A 49 0.20 18.37 32.03
CA VAL A 49 -0.88 17.82 32.89
C VAL A 49 -0.45 17.70 34.35
N LEU A 50 0.80 17.29 34.61
CA LEU A 50 1.34 17.23 35.97
C LEU A 50 1.42 18.64 36.57
N GLU A 51 2.04 19.60 35.89
CA GLU A 51 2.16 21.00 36.33
C GLU A 51 0.79 21.66 36.57
N LYS A 52 -0.18 21.40 35.68
CA LYS A 52 -1.58 21.84 35.82
C LYS A 52 -2.26 21.29 37.08
N THR A 53 -1.89 20.09 37.53
CA THR A 53 -2.44 19.49 38.75
C THR A 53 -1.71 19.93 40.02
N LEU A 54 -0.43 20.33 39.95
CA LEU A 54 0.25 21.01 41.07
C LEU A 54 -0.45 22.33 41.43
N ALA A 55 -0.82 23.12 40.42
CA ALA A 55 -1.49 24.41 40.59
C ALA A 55 -2.93 24.32 41.16
N ALA A 56 -3.51 23.12 41.24
CA ALA A 56 -4.85 22.88 41.80
C ALA A 56 -4.82 22.50 43.30
N VAL A 57 -3.64 22.17 43.87
CA VAL A 57 -3.51 21.77 45.27
C VAL A 57 -3.44 23.02 46.17
N SER A 58 -4.59 23.66 46.40
CA SER A 58 -4.75 24.77 47.35
C SER A 58 -6.15 24.86 47.99
N THR A 59 -6.77 23.71 48.26
CA THR A 59 -7.72 23.49 49.37
C THR A 59 -7.74 21.99 49.63
N GLY A 60 -7.60 21.57 50.89
CA GLY A 60 -7.56 20.15 51.26
C GLY A 60 -8.51 19.81 52.40
N CYS A 61 -9.15 18.66 52.30
CA CYS A 61 -9.74 17.94 53.43
C CYS A 61 -9.79 16.43 53.13
N VAL A 62 -9.78 15.61 54.18
CA VAL A 62 -9.74 14.14 54.09
C VAL A 62 -11.13 13.52 54.18
N ALA A 63 -11.35 12.40 53.49
CA ALA A 63 -12.26 11.33 53.91
C ALA A 63 -12.02 10.05 53.09
N SER A 64 -12.07 8.89 53.75
CA SER A 64 -12.07 7.57 53.10
C SER A 64 -13.50 7.01 53.07
N SER A 65 -13.90 6.29 52.02
CA SER A 65 -14.60 4.98 52.13
C SER A 65 -14.94 4.33 50.78
N SER A 66 -15.02 3.01 50.82
CA SER A 66 -15.36 2.06 49.76
C SER A 66 -16.85 2.00 49.36
N VAL A 67 -17.14 1.62 48.11
CA VAL A 67 -18.03 0.46 47.75
C VAL A 67 -17.86 0.07 46.26
N SER A 68 -18.41 -1.08 45.86
CA SER A 68 -18.32 -1.73 44.53
C SER A 68 -19.75 -2.14 44.04
N PRO A 69 -19.98 -2.83 42.89
CA PRO A 69 -19.21 -2.96 41.64
C PRO A 69 -20.08 -2.60 40.37
N PRO A 70 -20.39 -3.43 39.32
CA PRO A 70 -20.62 -2.93 37.95
C PRO A 70 -22.10 -2.92 37.48
N PRO A 71 -22.39 -2.45 36.25
CA PRO A 71 -22.64 -3.42 35.17
C PRO A 71 -22.17 -3.00 33.75
N VAL A 72 -22.13 -3.96 32.82
CA VAL A 72 -22.20 -3.75 31.36
C VAL A 72 -23.65 -3.97 30.88
N PRO A 73 -24.08 -3.37 29.77
CA PRO A 73 -24.19 -4.18 28.54
C PRO A 73 -23.92 -3.41 27.22
N ALA A 74 -24.29 -4.08 26.12
CA ALA A 74 -24.24 -3.75 24.68
C ALA A 74 -25.01 -2.45 24.26
N ASP A 75 -25.08 -2.02 23.00
CA ASP A 75 -24.90 -2.73 21.72
C ASP A 75 -24.38 -1.83 20.55
N LEU A 76 -24.67 -2.19 19.30
CA LEU A 76 -24.11 -1.71 18.03
C LEU A 76 -24.92 -0.55 17.40
N THR A 77 -24.36 0.13 16.39
CA THR A 77 -24.92 0.33 15.01
C THR A 77 -24.32 1.55 14.27
N SER A 78 -24.44 1.52 12.92
CA SER A 78 -24.56 2.58 11.88
C SER A 78 -24.51 4.10 12.22
N ASP A 79 -24.22 5.03 11.29
CA ASP A 79 -24.09 4.92 9.81
C ASP A 79 -23.11 5.96 9.18
N LEU A 80 -23.19 6.16 7.85
CA LEU A 80 -22.50 7.14 7.00
C LEU A 80 -22.96 8.60 7.33
N LYS A 81 -22.31 9.71 6.96
CA LYS A 81 -21.94 10.15 5.59
C LYS A 81 -21.37 11.60 5.60
N GLU A 82 -20.52 11.92 4.60
CA GLU A 82 -20.12 13.24 4.03
C GLU A 82 -20.03 14.55 4.86
N GLY A 83 -18.93 15.27 4.63
CA GLY A 83 -18.85 16.74 4.71
C GLY A 83 -18.07 17.29 3.51
N SER A 84 -18.69 18.10 2.66
CA SER A 84 -18.13 18.63 1.40
C SER A 84 -18.13 20.16 1.38
N THR A 85 -17.10 20.78 0.79
CA THR A 85 -17.03 22.24 0.63
C THR A 85 -16.39 22.67 -0.71
N ALA A 86 -17.27 22.99 -1.67
CA ALA A 86 -17.20 24.06 -2.68
C ALA A 86 -15.89 24.40 -3.45
N ASN A 87 -15.88 23.99 -4.73
CA ASN A 87 -15.77 24.79 -5.98
C ASN A 87 -15.90 26.35 -5.88
N PRO A 88 -15.51 27.19 -6.89
CA PRO A 88 -15.17 26.89 -8.30
C PRO A 88 -13.80 27.47 -8.76
N GLU A 89 -13.36 27.49 -10.03
CA GLU A 89 -13.95 27.16 -11.35
C GLU A 89 -12.89 26.37 -12.20
N LYS A 90 -12.64 26.44 -13.53
CA LYS A 90 -12.90 27.41 -14.62
C LYS A 90 -13.28 26.73 -15.96
N ARG A 91 -14.27 27.33 -16.64
CA ARG A 91 -14.94 26.94 -17.90
C ARG A 91 -14.12 27.08 -19.21
N ALA A 92 -14.01 25.98 -19.97
CA ALA A 92 -14.11 25.94 -21.45
C ALA A 92 -14.38 24.48 -21.92
N ALA A 93 -15.03 24.26 -23.06
CA ALA A 93 -15.58 22.94 -23.44
C ALA A 93 -15.09 22.42 -24.80
N THR A 94 -14.89 21.10 -24.88
CA THR A 94 -15.18 20.24 -26.07
C THR A 94 -15.22 18.77 -25.66
N GLU A 95 -16.30 18.08 -26.02
CA GLU A 95 -16.39 16.60 -26.11
C GLU A 95 -16.00 16.21 -27.57
N PRO A 96 -15.69 14.94 -27.90
CA PRO A 96 -16.56 13.78 -27.68
C PRO A 96 -16.09 12.78 -26.61
N GLU A 97 -17.07 12.02 -26.13
CA GLU A 97 -16.97 10.90 -25.18
C GLU A 97 -16.04 9.75 -25.65
N GLU A 98 -15.12 9.32 -24.78
CA GLU A 98 -15.08 7.92 -24.32
C GLU A 98 -14.42 7.86 -22.93
N ASP A 99 -15.02 7.09 -22.00
CA ASP A 99 -14.72 7.16 -20.56
C ASP A 99 -13.29 6.74 -20.19
N GLN A 100 -12.50 7.69 -19.69
CA GLN A 100 -11.20 7.43 -19.05
C GLN A 100 -11.29 7.49 -17.51
N THR A 101 -12.11 6.61 -16.94
CA THR A 101 -11.97 6.27 -15.51
C THR A 101 -10.55 5.75 -15.23
N PRO A 102 -9.82 6.29 -14.21
CA PRO A 102 -8.46 5.86 -13.92
C PRO A 102 -8.45 4.38 -13.45
N PRO A 103 -7.80 3.45 -14.19
CA PRO A 103 -7.98 2.02 -13.92
C PRO A 103 -7.49 1.62 -12.53
N GLN A 104 -8.38 1.05 -11.71
CA GLN A 104 -8.01 0.57 -10.38
C GLN A 104 -7.13 -0.69 -10.43
N ASP A 105 -5.83 -0.44 -10.55
CA ASP A 105 -4.75 -1.19 -9.91
C ASP A 105 -4.96 -2.72 -9.79
N PRO A 106 -4.66 -3.49 -10.85
CA PRO A 106 -4.60 -4.96 -10.78
C PRO A 106 -3.34 -5.44 -10.05
N LYS A 107 -3.06 -4.86 -8.86
CA LYS A 107 -1.88 -5.02 -8.01
C LYS A 107 -1.97 -6.23 -7.07
N ARG A 108 -2.91 -7.17 -7.27
CA ARG A 108 -3.08 -8.39 -6.47
C ARG A 108 -3.20 -9.65 -7.33
N CYS A 109 -2.69 -10.78 -6.81
CA CYS A 109 -2.87 -12.10 -7.40
C CYS A 109 -4.32 -12.58 -7.23
N LEU A 110 -4.96 -13.15 -8.26
CA LEU A 110 -6.31 -13.71 -8.12
C LEU A 110 -6.34 -14.89 -7.12
N THR A 111 -5.48 -15.90 -7.31
CA THR A 111 -5.51 -17.16 -6.53
C THR A 111 -5.28 -16.93 -5.04
N CYS A 112 -4.27 -16.13 -4.67
CA CYS A 112 -3.84 -15.98 -3.27
C CYS A 112 -4.00 -14.56 -2.69
N ARG A 113 -4.58 -13.60 -3.43
CA ARG A 113 -4.87 -12.20 -3.01
C ARG A 113 -3.68 -11.36 -2.52
N ARG A 114 -2.47 -11.93 -2.50
CA ARG A 114 -1.18 -11.29 -2.20
C ARG A 114 -0.94 -10.12 -3.14
N ARG A 115 -0.43 -9.00 -2.61
CA ARG A 115 -0.04 -7.84 -3.43
C ARG A 115 1.15 -8.25 -4.32
N VAL A 116 1.06 -7.97 -5.62
CA VAL A 116 2.08 -8.28 -6.64
C VAL A 116 2.81 -7.05 -7.16
N GLY A 117 2.24 -5.86 -6.95
CA GLY A 117 2.84 -4.60 -7.38
C GLY A 117 3.09 -4.55 -8.89
N ILE A 118 4.22 -3.97 -9.29
CA ILE A 118 4.65 -3.85 -10.68
C ILE A 118 5.04 -5.23 -11.27
N THR A 119 5.50 -6.17 -10.44
CA THR A 119 5.96 -7.52 -10.82
C THR A 119 4.80 -8.52 -11.01
N GLY A 120 3.58 -8.04 -11.29
CA GLY A 120 2.40 -8.87 -11.52
C GLY A 120 2.36 -9.48 -12.93
N PHE A 121 2.23 -10.80 -13.03
CA PHE A 121 2.13 -11.48 -14.32
C PHE A 121 0.67 -11.50 -14.80
N ARG A 122 0.36 -10.79 -15.90
CA ARG A 122 -0.93 -10.87 -16.60
C ARG A 122 -1.04 -12.21 -17.36
N CYS A 123 -2.08 -12.99 -17.06
CA CYS A 123 -2.43 -14.19 -17.81
C CYS A 123 -3.38 -13.86 -18.98
N ARG A 124 -3.61 -14.82 -19.88
CA ARG A 124 -4.47 -14.66 -21.07
C ARG A 124 -5.97 -14.68 -20.72
N CYS A 125 -6.33 -15.15 -19.53
CA CYS A 125 -7.66 -14.97 -18.92
C CYS A 125 -7.88 -13.55 -18.32
N GLY A 126 -7.00 -12.58 -18.58
CA GLY A 126 -7.12 -11.18 -18.12
C GLY A 126 -6.60 -10.90 -16.71
N TYR A 127 -6.66 -11.88 -15.82
CA TYR A 127 -6.23 -11.75 -14.41
C TYR A 127 -4.71 -11.64 -14.22
N VAL A 128 -4.30 -11.12 -13.06
CA VAL A 128 -2.89 -10.97 -12.65
C VAL A 128 -2.55 -11.95 -11.54
N PHE A 129 -1.32 -12.47 -11.57
CA PHE A 129 -0.82 -13.50 -10.66
C PHE A 129 0.59 -13.16 -10.12
N CYS A 130 0.92 -13.72 -8.96
CA CYS A 130 2.29 -13.74 -8.44
C CYS A 130 3.12 -14.84 -9.12
N GLY A 131 4.44 -14.84 -8.94
CA GLY A 131 5.33 -15.83 -9.57
C GLY A 131 4.96 -17.30 -9.30
N THR A 132 4.35 -17.61 -8.15
CA THR A 132 3.89 -18.95 -7.75
C THR A 132 2.50 -19.34 -8.29
N HIS A 133 1.80 -18.45 -8.98
CA HIS A 133 0.49 -18.72 -9.61
C HIS A 133 0.46 -18.30 -11.10
N ARG A 134 1.63 -18.09 -11.69
CA ARG A 134 1.82 -17.58 -13.06
C ARG A 134 1.41 -18.61 -14.12
N TYR A 135 1.55 -19.90 -13.85
CA TYR A 135 1.28 -20.97 -14.82
C TYR A 135 -0.20 -21.36 -14.81
N ALA A 136 -0.71 -21.84 -15.96
CA ALA A 136 -2.14 -22.07 -16.17
C ALA A 136 -2.72 -23.14 -15.22
N GLU A 137 -1.91 -24.13 -14.86
CA GLU A 137 -2.19 -25.16 -13.84
C GLU A 137 -2.37 -24.61 -12.42
N GLN A 138 -1.78 -23.45 -12.10
CA GLN A 138 -1.76 -22.87 -10.73
C GLN A 138 -2.95 -21.93 -10.46
N HIS A 139 -3.85 -21.76 -11.43
CA HIS A 139 -5.06 -20.95 -11.31
C HIS A 139 -6.21 -21.44 -12.20
N GLU A 140 -6.18 -22.72 -12.60
CA GLU A 140 -7.20 -23.39 -13.41
C GLU A 140 -7.67 -22.54 -14.61
N CYS A 141 -6.70 -22.13 -15.42
CA CYS A 141 -6.91 -21.10 -16.43
C CYS A 141 -7.99 -21.49 -17.47
N THR A 142 -9.11 -20.78 -17.45
CA THR A 142 -10.27 -20.94 -18.35
C THR A 142 -10.01 -20.56 -19.82
N PHE A 143 -8.75 -20.27 -20.19
CA PHE A 143 -8.38 -19.82 -21.53
C PHE A 143 -7.94 -20.98 -22.42
N ASP A 144 -8.56 -21.11 -23.61
CA ASP A 144 -8.29 -22.18 -24.58
C ASP A 144 -6.93 -22.04 -25.32
N PHE A 145 -5.83 -22.22 -24.59
CA PHE A 145 -4.47 -22.25 -25.17
C PHE A 145 -4.35 -23.22 -26.35
N LYS A 146 -5.08 -24.36 -26.32
CA LYS A 146 -5.09 -25.37 -27.39
C LYS A 146 -5.71 -24.84 -28.69
N ARG A 147 -6.81 -24.06 -28.64
CA ARG A 147 -7.46 -23.48 -29.82
C ARG A 147 -6.57 -22.40 -30.44
N VAL A 148 -6.14 -21.45 -29.63
CA VAL A 148 -5.30 -20.31 -30.06
C VAL A 148 -3.92 -20.76 -30.51
N GLY A 149 -3.37 -21.85 -29.95
CA GLY A 149 -2.13 -22.48 -30.42
C GLY A 149 -2.29 -23.10 -31.81
N LYS A 150 -3.32 -23.91 -32.03
CA LYS A 150 -3.62 -24.50 -33.35
C LYS A 150 -3.82 -23.45 -34.44
N GLU A 151 -4.59 -22.40 -34.15
CA GLU A 151 -4.86 -21.30 -35.09
C GLU A 151 -3.56 -20.59 -35.50
N LYS A 152 -2.68 -20.29 -34.55
CA LYS A 152 -1.38 -19.66 -34.82
C LYS A 152 -0.44 -20.55 -35.63
N ILE A 153 -0.41 -21.85 -35.36
CA ILE A 153 0.37 -22.81 -36.16
C ILE A 153 -0.20 -22.90 -37.58
N ALA A 154 -1.53 -23.01 -37.74
CA ALA A 154 -2.17 -23.05 -39.05
C ALA A 154 -1.91 -21.77 -39.88
N LYS A 155 -1.86 -20.60 -39.24
CA LYS A 155 -1.52 -19.32 -39.89
C LYS A 155 -0.02 -19.16 -40.19
N ALA A 156 0.86 -19.84 -39.45
CA ALA A 156 2.31 -19.76 -39.63
C ALA A 156 2.87 -20.82 -40.60
N ASN A 157 2.17 -21.95 -40.79
CA ASN A 157 2.59 -23.02 -41.69
C ASN A 157 2.53 -22.55 -43.16
N PRO A 158 3.66 -22.53 -43.90
CA PRO A 158 3.63 -22.21 -45.33
C PRO A 158 2.95 -23.32 -46.12
N ILE A 159 2.17 -22.94 -47.14
CA ILE A 159 1.41 -23.88 -47.95
C ILE A 159 2.34 -24.54 -48.98
N VAL A 160 2.91 -25.69 -48.63
CA VAL A 160 3.73 -26.50 -49.53
C VAL A 160 2.83 -27.16 -50.59
N LYS A 161 2.77 -26.56 -51.78
CA LYS A 161 2.22 -27.17 -52.99
C LYS A 161 3.38 -27.59 -53.89
N ALA A 162 3.51 -28.89 -54.14
CA ALA A 162 4.34 -29.38 -55.23
C ALA A 162 3.60 -29.17 -56.57
N GLU A 163 4.35 -28.84 -57.62
CA GLU A 163 3.82 -28.82 -58.98
C GLU A 163 3.57 -30.25 -59.46
N LYS A 164 2.49 -30.47 -60.21
CA LYS A 164 2.13 -31.79 -60.72
C LYS A 164 2.97 -32.10 -61.95
N LEU A 165 4.03 -32.88 -61.78
CA LEU A 165 4.87 -33.36 -62.87
C LEU A 165 4.01 -34.03 -63.96
N GLU A 166 4.22 -33.61 -65.21
CA GLU A 166 3.64 -34.26 -66.37
C GLU A 166 4.36 -35.58 -66.68
N LYS A 167 3.66 -36.51 -67.33
CA LYS A 167 4.14 -37.87 -67.54
C LYS A 167 4.77 -38.01 -68.91
N ILE A 168 6.07 -38.33 -68.92
CA ILE A 168 6.86 -38.78 -70.06
C ILE A 168 6.50 -40.25 -70.38
#